data_AF-A0A2E7RBI4-F1
#
_entry.id   AF-A0A2E7RBI4-F1
#
_cell.length_a   1.000
_cell.length_b   1.000
_cell.length_c   1.000
_cell.angle_alpha   90.00
_cell.angle_beta   90.00
_cell.angle_gamma   90.00
#
_symmetry.space_group_name_H-M   'P 1'
#
loop_
_entity.id
_entity.type
_entity.pdbx_description
1 polymer ?
#
loop_
_entity_poly.entity_id
_entity_poly.type
_entity_poly.pdbx_seq_one_letter_code
_entity_poly.pdbx_strand_id
1 'polypeptide(L)'
;MPRGAVDVTAIAKLIKIHSFQLDEKRRELKNLEDQAAKIEDALANLINQVEAEKKLSYENSEVHRDYPNFIRVALDKRDQLNQDLMAARGLIETAREGVAEAFAEVKKYEIVKQKYDDEVAEELDRRDQMDLDEVALNNHRMRR
;
A
#
# COMPACT_ATOMS: atom_id res chain seq x y z
N MET A 1 -24.15 30.76 3.23
CA MET A 1 -23.74 29.36 2.95
C MET A 1 -24.19 28.50 4.12
N PRO A 2 -24.93 27.39 3.91
CA PRO A 2 -25.34 26.51 5.01
C PRO A 2 -24.11 25.86 5.65
N ARG A 3 -24.05 25.80 6.98
CA ARG A 3 -22.88 25.30 7.75
C ARG A 3 -22.47 23.87 7.35
N GLY A 4 -23.43 22.98 7.04
CA GLY A 4 -23.13 21.59 6.68
C GLY A 4 -22.29 21.40 5.40
N ALA A 5 -22.49 22.24 4.38
CA ALA A 5 -21.76 22.10 3.11
C ALA A 5 -20.24 22.39 3.24
N VAL A 6 -19.86 23.22 4.21
CA VAL A 6 -18.45 23.56 4.48
C VAL A 6 -17.74 22.37 5.15
N ASP A 7 -18.43 21.66 6.03
CA ASP A 7 -17.89 20.52 6.77
C ASP A 7 -17.64 19.30 5.87
N VAL A 8 -18.54 19.01 4.91
CA VAL A 8 -18.32 17.93 3.90
C VAL A 8 -17.13 18.23 3.02
N THR A 9 -17.02 19.47 2.57
CA THR A 9 -15.95 19.90 1.69
C THR A 9 -14.60 19.79 2.40
N ALA A 10 -14.58 20.06 3.72
CA ALA A 10 -13.40 19.83 4.55
C ALA A 10 -13.07 18.34 4.70
N ILE A 11 -14.06 17.47 4.97
CA ILE A 11 -13.85 16.02 5.06
C ILE A 11 -13.32 15.44 3.75
N ALA A 12 -13.87 15.85 2.60
CA ALA A 12 -13.41 15.41 1.28
C ALA A 12 -11.94 15.81 1.01
N LYS A 13 -11.52 17.00 1.47
CA LYS A 13 -10.12 17.42 1.39
C LYS A 13 -9.22 16.57 2.27
N LEU A 14 -9.66 16.23 3.49
CA LEU A 14 -8.92 15.34 4.38
C LEU A 14 -8.74 13.94 3.77
N ILE A 15 -9.81 13.36 3.21
CA ILE A 15 -9.74 12.09 2.48
C ILE A 15 -8.68 12.16 1.38
N LYS A 16 -8.67 13.24 0.58
CA LYS A 16 -7.69 13.42 -0.50
C LYS A 16 -6.25 13.49 0.01
N ILE A 17 -6.01 14.24 1.08
CA ILE A 17 -4.68 14.38 1.69
C ILE A 17 -4.19 13.03 2.22
N HIS A 18 -5.03 12.32 2.98
CA HIS A 18 -4.66 11.02 3.55
C HIS A 18 -4.54 9.92 2.49
N SER A 19 -5.32 9.97 1.41
CA SER A 19 -5.17 9.05 0.28
C SER A 19 -3.82 9.23 -0.42
N PHE A 20 -3.38 10.48 -0.59
CA PHE A 20 -2.05 10.76 -1.12
C PHE A 20 -0.94 10.20 -0.20
N GLN A 21 -1.05 10.40 1.11
CA GLN A 21 -0.11 9.82 2.07
C GLN A 21 -0.08 8.28 2.02
N LEU A 22 -1.25 7.64 1.90
CA LEU A 22 -1.33 6.19 1.71
C LEU A 22 -0.61 5.73 0.44
N ASP A 23 -0.80 6.46 -0.67
CA ASP A 23 -0.13 6.14 -1.93
C ASP A 23 1.39 6.33 -1.85
N GLU A 24 1.87 7.35 -1.13
CA GLU A 24 3.29 7.51 -0.83
C GLU A 24 3.83 6.33 -0.03
N LYS A 25 3.14 5.91 1.04
CA LYS A 25 3.52 4.75 1.84
C LYS A 25 3.54 3.44 1.05
N ARG A 26 2.56 3.24 0.17
CA ARG A 26 2.55 2.08 -0.75
C ARG A 26 3.73 2.11 -1.71
N ARG A 27 4.12 3.28 -2.20
CA ARG A 27 5.30 3.44 -3.06
C ARG A 27 6.59 3.15 -2.31
N GLU A 28 6.72 3.63 -1.07
CA GLU A 28 7.85 3.31 -0.19
C GLU A 28 7.97 1.81 0.05
N LEU A 29 6.86 1.14 0.42
CA LEU A 29 6.80 -0.31 0.59
C LEU A 29 7.24 -1.05 -0.67
N LYS A 30 6.66 -0.69 -1.84
CA LYS A 30 7.01 -1.32 -3.10
C LYS A 30 8.51 -1.17 -3.42
N ASN A 31 9.08 0.01 -3.19
CA ASN A 31 10.51 0.23 -3.44
C ASN A 31 11.39 -0.67 -2.56
N LEU A 32 11.00 -0.90 -1.31
CA LEU A 32 11.71 -1.81 -0.40
C LEU A 32 11.55 -3.28 -0.85
N GLU A 33 10.36 -3.69 -1.26
CA GLU A 33 10.11 -5.03 -1.81
C GLU A 33 10.93 -5.27 -3.08
N ASP A 34 11.00 -4.29 -3.98
CA ASP A 34 11.83 -4.34 -5.19
C ASP A 34 13.34 -4.43 -4.85
N GLN A 35 13.80 -3.78 -3.77
CA GLN A 35 15.18 -3.91 -3.31
C GLN A 35 15.47 -5.29 -2.74
N ALA A 36 14.57 -5.85 -1.92
CA ALA A 36 14.71 -7.20 -1.39
C ALA A 36 14.75 -8.24 -2.52
N ALA A 37 13.87 -8.12 -3.53
CA ALA A 37 13.86 -9.00 -4.69
C ALA A 37 15.21 -8.99 -5.45
N LYS A 38 15.81 -7.81 -5.64
CA LYS A 38 17.14 -7.70 -6.27
C LYS A 38 18.24 -8.39 -5.47
N ILE A 39 18.16 -8.37 -4.15
CA ILE A 39 19.13 -9.06 -3.26
C ILE A 39 18.94 -10.58 -3.38
N GLU A 40 17.69 -11.06 -3.41
CA GLU A 40 17.37 -12.48 -3.62
C GLU A 40 17.87 -12.98 -4.99
N ASP A 41 17.67 -12.18 -6.05
CA ASP A 41 18.23 -12.47 -7.38
C ASP A 41 19.76 -12.52 -7.36
N ALA A 42 20.40 -11.60 -6.63
CA ALA A 42 21.86 -11.59 -6.50
C ALA A 42 22.38 -12.84 -5.77
N LEU A 43 21.68 -13.30 -4.72
CA LEU A 43 21.98 -14.56 -4.03
C LEU A 43 21.84 -15.77 -4.96
N ALA A 44 20.76 -15.84 -5.75
CA ALA A 44 20.55 -16.93 -6.71
C ALA A 44 21.66 -16.94 -7.79
N ASN A 45 22.03 -15.76 -8.30
CA ASN A 45 23.12 -15.62 -9.26
C ASN A 45 24.47 -16.04 -8.66
N LEU A 46 24.73 -15.72 -7.40
CA LEU A 46 25.95 -16.14 -6.71
C LEU A 46 26.05 -17.66 -6.59
N ILE A 47 24.94 -18.35 -6.31
CA ILE A 47 24.88 -19.82 -6.29
C ILE A 47 25.24 -20.39 -7.67
N ASN A 48 24.67 -19.82 -8.74
CA ASN A 48 24.98 -20.25 -10.11
C ASN A 48 26.45 -20.02 -10.46
N GLN A 49 27.03 -18.90 -10.04
CA GLN A 49 28.47 -18.60 -10.24
C GLN A 49 29.35 -19.62 -9.52
N VAL A 50 29.03 -19.95 -8.26
CA VAL A 50 29.77 -20.95 -7.48
C VAL A 50 29.73 -22.33 -8.16
N GLU A 51 28.57 -22.76 -8.65
CA GLU A 51 28.44 -24.05 -9.35
C GLU A 51 29.17 -24.05 -10.70
N ALA A 52 29.17 -22.94 -11.44
CA ALA A 52 29.94 -22.81 -12.67
C ALA A 52 31.46 -22.86 -12.41
N GLU A 53 31.94 -22.11 -11.42
CA GLU A 53 33.35 -22.09 -11.03
C GLU A 53 33.82 -23.48 -10.56
N LYS A 54 32.98 -24.17 -9.79
CA LYS A 54 33.23 -25.54 -9.35
C LYS A 54 33.43 -26.50 -10.52
N LYS A 55 32.56 -26.46 -11.52
CA LYS A 55 32.67 -27.30 -12.72
C LYS A 55 33.97 -27.00 -13.48
N LEU A 56 34.27 -25.72 -13.69
CA LEU A 56 35.50 -25.29 -14.36
C LEU A 56 36.75 -25.72 -13.60
N SER A 57 36.73 -25.70 -12.27
CA SER A 57 37.83 -26.14 -11.41
C SER A 57 38.17 -27.63 -11.55
N TYR A 58 37.22 -28.46 -12.03
CA TYR A 58 37.49 -29.87 -12.33
C TYR A 58 38.17 -30.05 -13.70
N GLU A 59 37.97 -29.11 -14.62
CA GLU A 59 38.48 -29.17 -15.99
C GLU A 59 39.82 -28.45 -16.15
N ASN A 60 40.11 -27.45 -15.31
CA ASN A 60 41.31 -26.62 -15.40
C ASN A 60 42.09 -26.58 -14.06
N SER A 61 43.35 -27.04 -14.09
CA SER A 61 44.22 -27.08 -12.91
C SER A 61 44.62 -25.71 -12.35
N GLU A 62 44.62 -24.65 -13.15
CA GLU A 62 44.88 -23.29 -12.69
C GLU A 62 43.69 -22.79 -11.85
N VAL A 63 42.48 -22.91 -12.42
CA VAL A 63 41.21 -22.59 -11.73
C VAL A 63 41.02 -23.46 -10.48
N HIS A 64 41.43 -24.74 -10.52
CA HIS A 64 41.42 -25.61 -9.35
C HIS A 64 42.18 -25.03 -8.15
N ARG A 65 43.32 -24.39 -8.40
CA ARG A 65 44.16 -23.80 -7.36
C ARG A 65 43.52 -22.55 -6.75
N ASP A 66 42.83 -21.76 -7.55
CA ASP A 66 42.22 -20.49 -7.13
C ASP A 66 40.79 -20.66 -6.57
N TYR A 67 40.14 -21.78 -6.86
CA TYR A 67 38.77 -22.09 -6.43
C TYR A 67 38.51 -21.92 -4.92
N PRO A 68 39.39 -22.37 -3.99
CA PRO A 68 39.18 -22.13 -2.57
C PRO A 68 39.13 -20.64 -2.20
N ASN A 69 39.93 -19.81 -2.87
CA ASN A 69 39.90 -18.36 -2.66
C ASN A 69 38.60 -17.75 -3.20
N PHE A 70 38.14 -18.20 -4.37
CA PHE A 70 36.85 -17.81 -4.92
C PHE A 70 35.69 -18.14 -3.95
N ILE A 71 35.66 -19.36 -3.40
CA ILE A 71 34.63 -19.78 -2.44
C ILE A 71 34.63 -18.90 -1.20
N ARG A 72 35.80 -18.56 -0.65
CA ARG A 72 35.87 -17.66 0.50
C ARG A 72 35.20 -16.31 0.20
N VAL A 73 35.54 -15.69 -0.93
CA VAL A 73 34.94 -14.40 -1.34
C VAL A 73 33.43 -14.54 -1.60
N ALA A 74 33.00 -15.65 -2.20
CA ALA A 74 31.60 -15.93 -2.42
C ALA A 74 30.82 -16.10 -1.12
N LEU A 75 31.39 -16.77 -0.11
CA LEU A 75 30.78 -16.91 1.22
C LEU A 75 30.66 -15.56 1.93
N ASP A 76 31.72 -14.75 1.92
CA ASP A 76 31.69 -13.40 2.51
C ASP A 76 30.61 -12.54 1.85
N LYS A 77 30.49 -12.60 0.52
CA LYS A 77 29.46 -11.88 -0.23
C LYS A 77 28.05 -12.39 0.04
N ARG A 78 27.88 -13.71 0.15
CA ARG A 78 26.60 -14.33 0.52
C ARG A 78 26.15 -13.84 1.90
N ASP A 79 27.07 -13.83 2.86
CA ASP A 79 26.76 -13.42 4.23
C ASP A 79 26.38 -11.95 4.31
N GLN A 80 27.07 -11.08 3.55
CA GLN A 80 26.67 -9.67 3.40
C GLN A 80 25.26 -9.54 2.78
N LEU A 81 24.99 -10.22 1.66
CA LEU A 81 23.68 -10.16 1.00
C LEU A 81 22.55 -10.66 1.92
N ASN A 82 22.81 -11.69 2.72
CA ASN A 82 21.83 -12.19 3.69
C ASN A 82 21.56 -11.18 4.81
N GLN A 83 22.59 -10.49 5.30
CA GLN A 83 22.42 -9.41 6.29
C GLN A 83 21.60 -8.26 5.70
N ASP A 84 21.92 -7.84 4.47
CA ASP A 84 21.20 -6.79 3.76
C ASP A 84 19.73 -7.19 3.53
N LEU A 85 19.47 -8.44 3.14
CA LEU A 85 18.12 -8.97 2.96
C LEU A 85 17.33 -8.99 4.27
N MET A 86 17.97 -9.39 5.37
CA MET A 86 17.32 -9.40 6.69
C MET A 86 16.95 -7.98 7.13
N ALA A 87 17.85 -7.00 6.92
CA ALA A 87 17.56 -5.60 7.20
C ALA A 87 16.42 -5.06 6.33
N ALA A 88 16.44 -5.37 5.02
CA ALA A 88 15.38 -4.98 4.09
C ALA A 88 14.02 -5.56 4.50
N ARG A 89 13.96 -6.83 4.92
CA ARG A 89 12.74 -7.47 5.42
C ARG A 89 12.20 -6.78 6.67
N GLY A 90 13.06 -6.39 7.61
CA GLY A 90 12.65 -5.60 8.78
C GLY A 90 12.01 -4.26 8.37
N LEU A 91 12.61 -3.55 7.41
CA LEU A 91 12.06 -2.30 6.89
C LEU A 91 10.73 -2.50 6.15
N ILE A 92 10.58 -3.60 5.41
CA ILE A 92 9.33 -3.97 4.73
C ILE A 92 8.20 -4.15 5.74
N GLU A 93 8.44 -4.87 6.85
CA GLU A 93 7.41 -5.06 7.87
C GLU A 93 6.98 -3.73 8.50
N THR A 94 7.93 -2.87 8.86
CA THR A 94 7.61 -1.50 9.34
C THR A 94 6.85 -0.68 8.29
N ALA A 95 7.21 -0.79 7.01
CA ALA A 95 6.51 -0.09 5.93
C ALA A 95 5.08 -0.63 5.74
N ARG A 96 4.85 -1.95 5.90
CA ARG A 96 3.52 -2.57 5.86
C ARG A 96 2.63 -2.07 6.98
N GLU A 97 3.16 -1.97 8.19
CA GLU A 97 2.45 -1.36 9.33
C GLU A 97 2.07 0.09 9.00
N GLY A 98 3.00 0.89 8.49
CA GLY A 98 2.73 2.27 8.08
C GLY A 98 1.66 2.40 6.98
N VAL A 99 1.62 1.48 6.02
CA VAL A 99 0.55 1.41 5.02
C VAL A 99 -0.79 1.07 5.67
N ALA A 100 -0.82 0.13 6.60
CA ALA A 100 -2.04 -0.27 7.30
C ALA A 100 -2.61 0.88 8.15
N GLU A 101 -1.76 1.60 8.87
CA GLU A 101 -2.14 2.79 9.63
C GLU A 101 -2.70 3.91 8.73
N ALA A 102 -2.01 4.23 7.64
CA ALA A 102 -2.47 5.24 6.70
C ALA A 102 -3.81 4.86 6.06
N PHE A 103 -4.01 3.58 5.75
CA PHE A 103 -5.27 3.06 5.23
C PHE A 103 -6.41 3.20 6.24
N ALA A 104 -6.16 2.88 7.52
CA ALA A 104 -7.14 3.04 8.59
C ALA A 104 -7.58 4.51 8.75
N GLU A 105 -6.66 5.45 8.62
CA GLU A 105 -6.97 6.89 8.71
C GLU A 105 -7.81 7.36 7.52
N VAL A 106 -7.53 6.90 6.29
CA VAL A 106 -8.41 7.16 5.14
C VAL A 106 -9.82 6.61 5.40
N LYS A 107 -9.92 5.37 5.88
CA LYS A 107 -11.22 4.73 6.17
C LYS A 107 -12.03 5.47 7.21
N LYS A 108 -11.39 6.01 8.24
CA LYS A 108 -12.05 6.82 9.26
C LYS A 108 -12.76 8.02 8.64
N TYR A 109 -12.10 8.78 7.76
CA TYR A 109 -12.74 9.94 7.11
C TYR A 109 -13.81 9.53 6.10
N GLU A 110 -13.61 8.42 5.36
CA GLU A 110 -14.64 7.88 4.47
C GLU A 110 -15.93 7.54 5.24
N ILE A 111 -15.82 6.89 6.41
CA ILE A 111 -16.96 6.56 7.26
C ILE A 111 -17.68 7.83 7.76
N VAL A 112 -16.92 8.85 8.18
CA VAL A 112 -17.51 10.12 8.61
C VAL A 112 -18.25 10.80 7.47
N LYS A 113 -17.66 10.81 6.26
CA LYS A 113 -18.32 11.35 5.06
C LYS A 113 -19.60 10.58 4.74
N GLN A 114 -19.55 9.24 4.77
CA GLN A 114 -20.70 8.40 4.48
C GLN A 114 -21.86 8.69 5.42
N LYS A 115 -21.61 8.78 6.73
CA LYS A 115 -22.64 9.14 7.72
C LYS A 115 -23.29 10.49 7.41
N TYR A 116 -22.49 11.47 7.03
CA TYR A 116 -23.03 12.78 6.62
C TYR A 116 -23.89 12.66 5.36
N ASP A 117 -23.43 11.93 4.34
CA ASP A 117 -24.15 11.77 3.09
C ASP A 117 -25.51 11.06 3.34
N ASP A 118 -25.53 10.07 4.22
CA ASP A 118 -26.73 9.35 4.64
C ASP A 118 -27.71 10.30 5.37
N GLU A 119 -27.23 11.11 6.32
CA GLU A 119 -28.05 12.10 7.03
C GLU A 119 -28.70 13.13 6.08
N VAL A 120 -27.95 13.58 5.07
CA VAL A 120 -28.48 14.51 4.05
C VAL A 120 -29.49 13.84 3.14
N ALA A 121 -29.24 12.58 2.72
CA ALA A 121 -30.19 11.83 1.91
C ALA A 121 -31.52 11.65 2.66
N GLU A 122 -31.47 11.27 3.94
CA GLU A 122 -32.68 11.15 4.76
C GLU A 122 -33.43 12.49 4.94
N GLU A 123 -32.71 13.60 5.07
CA GLU A 123 -33.36 14.92 5.18
C GLU A 123 -34.04 15.34 3.87
N LEU A 124 -33.44 15.02 2.72
CA LEU A 124 -34.05 15.25 1.41
C LEU A 124 -35.29 14.38 1.22
N ASP A 125 -35.20 13.08 1.51
CA ASP A 125 -36.33 12.15 1.41
C ASP A 125 -37.50 12.58 2.29
N ARG A 126 -37.22 13.07 3.51
CA ARG A 126 -38.25 13.62 4.41
C ARG A 126 -38.93 14.85 3.82
N ARG A 127 -38.18 15.76 3.20
CA ARG A 127 -38.74 16.97 2.56
C ARG A 127 -39.59 16.61 1.35
N ASP A 128 -39.08 15.74 0.49
CA ASP A 128 -39.81 15.28 -0.70
C ASP A 128 -41.12 14.58 -0.32
N GLN A 129 -41.13 13.78 0.75
CA GLN A 129 -42.34 13.16 1.26
C GLN A 129 -43.37 14.19 1.76
N MET A 130 -42.93 15.23 2.49
CA MET A 130 -43.82 16.30 2.95
C MET A 130 -44.45 17.07 1.78
N ASP A 131 -43.67 17.37 0.75
CA ASP A 131 -44.15 18.07 -0.45
C ASP A 131 -45.18 17.22 -1.21
N LEU A 132 -44.93 15.91 -1.34
CA LEU A 132 -45.87 14.97 -1.96
C LEU A 132 -47.19 14.87 -1.18
N ASP A 133 -47.12 14.83 0.15
CA ASP A 133 -48.30 14.79 1.03
C ASP A 133 -49.13 16.09 0.90
N GLU A 134 -48.48 17.25 0.81
CA GLU A 134 -49.15 18.54 0.61
C GLU A 134 -49.90 18.57 -0.74
N VAL A 135 -49.26 18.11 -1.82
CA VAL A 135 -49.88 18.02 -3.15
C VAL A 135 -51.07 17.05 -3.13
N ALA A 136 -50.94 15.90 -2.45
CA ALA A 136 -52.03 14.94 -2.33
C ALA A 136 -53.25 15.52 -1.58
N LEU A 137 -53.02 16.25 -0.48
CA LEU A 137 -54.07 16.93 0.28
C LEU A 137 -54.76 18.02 -0.54
N ASN A 138 -54.00 18.83 -1.28
CA ASN A 138 -54.56 19.87 -2.14
C ASN A 138 -55.41 19.28 -3.28
N ASN A 139 -54.92 18.23 -3.94
CA ASN A 139 -55.67 17.53 -4.98
C ASN A 139 -56.97 16.89 -4.44
N HIS A 140 -56.93 16.33 -3.23
CA HIS A 140 -58.14 15.79 -2.60
C HIS A 140 -59.18 16.89 -2.30
N ARG A 141 -58.74 18.10 -1.87
CA ARG A 141 -59.65 19.24 -1.64
C ARG A 141 -60.32 19.73 -2.91
N MET A 142 -59.64 19.70 -4.05
CA MET A 142 -60.19 20.13 -5.35
C MET A 142 -61.20 19.15 -5.96
N ARG A 143 -61.25 17.89 -5.49
CA ARG A 143 -62.16 16.84 -5.99
C ARG A 143 -63.47 16.73 -5.21
N ARG A 144 -63.70 17.57 -4.21
CA ARG A 144 -64.99 17.74 -3.53
C ARG A 144 -65.72 18.97 -4.06
#